data_AF-A0A962WS34-F1
#
_entry.id   AF-A0A962WS34-F1
#
_cell.length_a   1.000
_cell.length_b   1.000
_cell.length_c   1.000
_cell.angle_alpha   90.00
_cell.angle_beta   90.00
_cell.angle_gamma   90.00
#
_symmetry.space_group_name_H-M   'P 1'
#
loop_
_entity.id
_entity.type
_entity.pdbx_description
1 polymer ?
#
loop_
_entity_poly.entity_id
_entity_poly.type
_entity_poly.pdbx_seq_one_letter_code
_entity_poly.pdbx_strand_id
1 'polypeptide(L)'
;MNAVNPLASGERLFISGNEAVARGAWGAGCKVMAAYPGTPATEILEYASRMPEMYSEWSVNEKVSLEICIGASLAGSRALCAMKHVGLNVASDALMTQTLIGVGGGLVIAVADDVGLSSSQNEQDSRFWGRFAHVPVLEPSDAQEAYDLTRFAFDLSEQFDTPVILRMTTRICHVKGVVGTSQRRAHNSGVGFSKDPARLVMIPTNAKHRIPLMYQREEKLQRFSEESELNLLKDGSDNRIGFVTSGPVYMHLQEAYPEAPILKLGMSYPVPIGKIRDLASRVEQLVVAEEVEPILEGEIKAAGVRVLGKEILPRIGELAPQALRPAIGRLLGEAPSVEEPVPGHPLADVPEVKVPPPPPGSSLFPRPPTMCVACPHLGIYYCLSKIRNKAISGDIGCYTLGAGHPWNALDTTICMGASMGVAHGLDKGRTDVDKDQKIIAVIGDSTFMHMGMQGLLDITYNRGNVTILLLDNRAVGMTGGQDNPGSGRDIHGKESPRINFAKLCEALGVKPERIHEVNPYELPILFKALREEVKVDDTSVIITNQPCVLVDFYAAKPPFRVEDDKCTGCKNCLDVGCPAIYVTRRETVVKPNGKEKELAFVRIESSACTGCNLCPSTCGPDAIVPVENFIRH
;
A
#
# COMPACT_ATOMS: atom_id res chain seq x y z
N MET A 1 32.91 -24.60 -5.87
CA MET A 1 33.92 -23.53 -6.02
C MET A 1 33.64 -22.81 -7.32
N ASN A 2 33.01 -21.64 -7.26
CA ASN A 2 33.06 -20.60 -8.28
C ASN A 2 33.05 -19.29 -7.50
N ALA A 3 34.17 -18.55 -7.61
CA ALA A 3 34.55 -17.48 -6.71
C ALA A 3 33.55 -16.32 -6.77
N VAL A 4 33.05 -15.93 -5.59
CA VAL A 4 32.40 -14.63 -5.36
C VAL A 4 33.51 -13.59 -5.40
N ASN A 5 33.66 -12.96 -6.56
CA ASN A 5 34.62 -11.86 -6.72
C ASN A 5 33.98 -10.58 -6.15
N PRO A 6 34.64 -9.83 -5.25
CA PRO A 6 34.14 -8.55 -4.79
C PRO A 6 34.38 -7.50 -5.89
N LEU A 7 33.31 -7.12 -6.59
CA LEU A 7 33.36 -6.25 -7.78
C LEU A 7 33.56 -4.77 -7.39
N ALA A 8 34.60 -4.14 -7.96
CA ALA A 8 34.97 -2.73 -7.76
C ALA A 8 34.33 -1.80 -8.82
N SER A 9 34.38 -0.48 -8.61
CA SER A 9 33.63 0.54 -9.35
C SER A 9 33.92 0.64 -10.85
N GLY A 10 32.86 0.69 -11.67
CA GLY A 10 32.88 1.01 -13.09
C GLY A 10 32.79 -0.19 -14.05
N GLU A 11 32.06 -1.24 -13.69
CA GLU A 11 31.95 -2.43 -14.55
C GLU A 11 30.93 -2.25 -15.68
N ARG A 12 31.32 -2.71 -16.88
CA ARG A 12 30.42 -2.97 -17.99
C ARG A 12 29.95 -4.42 -17.91
N LEU A 13 28.65 -4.63 -17.73
CA LEU A 13 28.04 -5.94 -17.58
C LEU A 13 27.20 -6.26 -18.82
N PHE A 14 27.25 -7.51 -19.31
CA PHE A 14 26.33 -7.96 -20.36
C PHE A 14 25.10 -8.62 -19.73
N ILE A 15 24.06 -7.83 -19.51
CA ILE A 15 22.89 -8.19 -18.69
C ILE A 15 21.57 -7.78 -19.35
N SER A 16 20.48 -8.44 -18.97
CA SER A 16 19.12 -8.10 -19.43
C SER A 16 18.55 -6.87 -18.72
N GLY A 17 17.43 -6.34 -19.20
CA GLY A 17 16.71 -5.27 -18.51
C GLY A 17 16.29 -5.66 -17.09
N ASN A 18 15.83 -6.90 -16.87
CA ASN A 18 15.49 -7.38 -15.52
C ASN A 18 16.71 -7.37 -14.58
N GLU A 19 17.83 -7.90 -15.05
CA GLU A 19 19.11 -7.90 -14.31
C GLU A 19 19.60 -6.46 -14.07
N ALA A 20 19.36 -5.55 -15.03
CA ALA A 20 19.71 -4.14 -14.94
C ALA A 20 18.86 -3.38 -13.90
N VAL A 21 17.55 -3.66 -13.80
CA VAL A 21 16.68 -3.11 -12.74
C VAL A 21 17.19 -3.56 -11.37
N ALA A 22 17.44 -4.85 -11.18
CA ALA A 22 17.96 -5.37 -9.92
C ALA A 22 19.33 -4.76 -9.54
N ARG A 23 20.23 -4.61 -10.52
CA ARG A 23 21.53 -3.95 -10.35
C ARG A 23 21.39 -2.46 -10.03
N GLY A 24 20.44 -1.78 -10.68
CA GLY A 24 20.12 -0.38 -10.45
C GLY A 24 19.60 -0.15 -9.04
N ALA A 25 18.67 -0.99 -8.58
CA ALA A 25 18.13 -0.95 -7.23
C ALA A 25 19.21 -1.17 -6.17
N TRP A 26 20.02 -2.23 -6.30
CA TRP A 26 21.17 -2.45 -5.41
C TRP A 26 22.12 -1.24 -5.39
N GLY A 27 22.45 -0.72 -6.57
CA GLY A 27 23.33 0.42 -6.72
C GLY A 27 22.76 1.72 -6.15
N ALA A 28 21.44 1.87 -6.09
CA ALA A 28 20.76 2.98 -5.45
C ALA A 28 20.67 2.84 -3.91
N GLY A 29 21.20 1.76 -3.33
CA GLY A 29 21.10 1.50 -1.90
C GLY A 29 19.74 0.93 -1.48
N CYS A 30 18.97 0.33 -2.41
CA CYS A 30 17.78 -0.44 -2.06
C CYS A 30 18.13 -1.56 -1.08
N LYS A 31 17.36 -1.66 0.01
CA LYS A 31 17.57 -2.65 1.07
C LYS A 31 16.61 -3.82 0.95
N VAL A 32 15.36 -3.57 0.59
CA VAL A 32 14.29 -4.57 0.58
C VAL A 32 13.71 -4.72 -0.83
N MET A 33 13.68 -5.95 -1.34
CA MET A 33 12.97 -6.30 -2.56
C MET A 33 12.03 -7.46 -2.31
N ALA A 34 10.78 -7.34 -2.76
CA ALA A 34 9.80 -8.41 -2.66
C ALA A 34 9.05 -8.56 -3.98
N ALA A 35 8.70 -9.79 -4.34
CA ALA A 35 7.94 -10.08 -5.55
C ALA A 35 7.17 -11.39 -5.40
N TYR A 36 6.17 -11.60 -6.25
CA TYR A 36 5.65 -12.94 -6.55
C TYR A 36 6.14 -13.34 -7.95
N PRO A 37 6.54 -14.61 -8.18
CA PRO A 37 7.15 -14.99 -9.45
C PRO A 37 6.15 -14.87 -10.60
N GLY A 38 6.54 -14.16 -11.65
CA GLY A 38 5.70 -13.94 -12.83
C GLY A 38 6.51 -13.38 -13.99
N THR A 39 6.62 -14.14 -15.08
CA THR A 39 7.21 -13.67 -16.35
C THR A 39 6.37 -12.50 -16.90
N PRO A 40 7.00 -11.42 -17.39
CA PRO A 40 8.43 -11.26 -17.68
C PRO A 40 9.24 -10.53 -16.58
N ALA A 41 8.83 -10.56 -15.31
CA ALA A 41 9.52 -9.85 -14.21
C ALA A 41 10.38 -10.74 -13.30
N THR A 42 10.24 -12.07 -13.37
CA THR A 42 10.82 -13.03 -12.40
C THR A 42 12.31 -12.83 -12.14
N GLU A 43 13.10 -12.60 -13.18
CA GLU A 43 14.56 -12.52 -13.10
C GLU A 43 15.06 -11.30 -12.31
N ILE A 44 14.22 -10.28 -12.12
CA ILE A 44 14.56 -9.11 -11.29
C ILE A 44 14.90 -9.58 -9.88
N LEU A 45 14.02 -10.35 -9.25
CA LEU A 45 14.23 -10.80 -7.87
C LEU A 45 15.28 -11.91 -7.78
N GLU A 46 15.33 -12.82 -8.76
CA GLU A 46 16.36 -13.87 -8.78
C GLU A 46 17.78 -13.28 -8.84
N TYR A 47 17.98 -12.23 -9.64
CA TYR A 47 19.25 -11.53 -9.72
C TYR A 47 19.54 -10.73 -8.45
N ALA A 48 18.53 -10.04 -7.91
CA ALA A 48 18.62 -9.29 -6.65
C ALA A 48 19.01 -10.17 -5.45
N SER A 49 18.51 -11.41 -5.38
CA SER A 49 18.79 -12.34 -4.27
C SER A 49 20.26 -12.74 -4.10
N ARG A 50 21.09 -12.48 -5.12
CA ARG A 50 22.52 -12.77 -5.12
C ARG A 50 23.36 -11.55 -4.72
N MET A 51 22.72 -10.40 -4.51
CA MET A 51 23.39 -9.15 -4.19
C MET A 51 23.68 -9.04 -2.69
N PRO A 52 24.88 -8.58 -2.30
CA PRO A 52 25.23 -8.44 -0.90
C PRO A 52 24.38 -7.34 -0.23
N GLU A 53 24.07 -7.56 1.05
CA GLU A 53 23.36 -6.62 1.95
C GLU A 53 21.91 -6.29 1.54
N MET A 54 21.36 -6.98 0.54
CA MET A 54 19.97 -6.84 0.14
C MET A 54 19.13 -7.94 0.78
N TYR A 55 18.02 -7.54 1.38
CA TYR A 55 16.95 -8.47 1.72
C TYR A 55 16.05 -8.65 0.50
N SER A 56 15.89 -9.89 0.05
CA SER A 56 15.00 -10.24 -1.05
C SER A 56 14.12 -11.43 -0.68
N GLU A 57 12.83 -11.40 -1.01
CA GLU A 57 11.95 -12.54 -0.77
C GLU A 57 10.91 -12.76 -1.86
N TRP A 58 10.63 -14.03 -2.11
CA TRP A 58 9.40 -14.41 -2.79
C TRP A 58 8.27 -14.32 -1.79
N SER A 59 7.31 -13.47 -2.10
CA SER A 59 6.06 -13.36 -1.36
C SER A 59 5.02 -14.34 -1.88
N VAL A 60 3.96 -14.55 -1.10
CA VAL A 60 2.86 -15.46 -1.45
C VAL A 60 1.91 -14.91 -2.53
N ASN A 61 1.89 -13.58 -2.73
CA ASN A 61 1.24 -12.89 -3.84
C ASN A 61 1.77 -11.44 -3.97
N GLU A 62 1.33 -10.75 -5.02
CA GLU A 62 1.78 -9.40 -5.35
C GLU A 62 1.31 -8.34 -4.35
N LYS A 63 0.09 -8.49 -3.81
CA LYS A 63 -0.44 -7.58 -2.77
C LYS A 63 0.46 -7.58 -1.54
N VAL A 64 0.77 -8.76 -1.01
CA VAL A 64 1.66 -8.92 0.15
C VAL A 64 3.05 -8.40 -0.18
N SER A 65 3.58 -8.68 -1.38
CA SER A 65 4.90 -8.16 -1.79
C SER A 65 4.97 -6.63 -1.82
N LEU A 66 3.90 -5.96 -2.24
CA LEU A 66 3.82 -4.50 -2.23
C LEU A 66 3.67 -3.97 -0.80
N GLU A 67 2.85 -4.61 0.03
CA GLU A 67 2.68 -4.24 1.45
C GLU A 67 3.98 -4.31 2.23
N ILE A 68 4.82 -5.32 1.96
CA ILE A 68 6.17 -5.44 2.52
C ILE A 68 7.05 -4.27 2.09
N CYS A 69 7.05 -3.95 0.79
CA CYS A 69 7.85 -2.83 0.28
C CYS A 69 7.34 -1.48 0.84
N ILE A 70 6.03 -1.33 1.06
CA ILE A 70 5.44 -0.19 1.76
C ILE A 70 5.95 -0.13 3.19
N GLY A 71 5.87 -1.22 3.95
CA GLY A 71 6.37 -1.26 5.33
C GLY A 71 7.86 -0.93 5.42
N ALA A 72 8.67 -1.47 4.51
CA ALA A 72 10.10 -1.19 4.46
C ALA A 72 10.40 0.27 4.11
N SER A 73 9.63 0.85 3.16
CA SER A 73 9.65 2.28 2.87
C SER A 73 9.31 3.11 4.10
N LEU A 74 8.26 2.77 4.83
CA LEU A 74 7.87 3.52 6.04
C LEU A 74 8.90 3.41 7.17
N ALA A 75 9.66 2.32 7.24
CA ALA A 75 10.82 2.18 8.15
C ALA A 75 12.02 3.05 7.72
N GLY A 76 11.95 3.73 6.57
CA GLY A 76 12.99 4.60 6.05
C GLY A 76 13.93 3.93 5.06
N SER A 77 13.75 2.65 4.75
CA SER A 77 14.58 1.95 3.76
C SER A 77 14.07 2.17 2.33
N ARG A 78 14.98 2.22 1.35
CA ARG A 78 14.58 2.10 -0.05
C ARG A 78 14.09 0.67 -0.34
N ALA A 79 12.95 0.55 -1.01
CA ALA A 79 12.33 -0.73 -1.34
C ALA A 79 11.83 -0.81 -2.79
N LEU A 80 11.90 -2.00 -3.40
CA LEU A 80 11.38 -2.24 -4.74
C LEU A 80 10.50 -3.48 -4.79
N CYS A 81 9.28 -3.30 -5.28
CA CYS A 81 8.33 -4.38 -5.54
C CYS A 81 8.31 -4.71 -7.04
N ALA A 82 8.54 -5.97 -7.41
CA ALA A 82 8.55 -6.40 -8.81
C ALA A 82 7.37 -7.33 -9.10
N MET A 83 6.70 -7.10 -10.24
CA MET A 83 5.57 -7.91 -10.69
C MET A 83 5.33 -7.74 -12.19
N LYS A 84 4.48 -8.58 -12.78
CA LYS A 84 3.89 -8.31 -14.09
C LYS A 84 2.62 -7.48 -13.96
N HIS A 85 2.16 -6.87 -15.05
CA HIS A 85 0.93 -6.05 -15.10
C HIS A 85 -0.29 -6.64 -14.36
N VAL A 86 -0.65 -7.92 -14.55
CA VAL A 86 -1.80 -8.51 -13.81
C VAL A 86 -1.58 -8.55 -12.29
N GLY A 87 -0.32 -8.64 -11.86
CA GLY A 87 0.06 -8.60 -10.46
C GLY A 87 -0.24 -7.24 -9.83
N LEU A 88 -0.11 -6.15 -10.61
CA LEU A 88 -0.47 -4.82 -10.14
C LEU A 88 -1.97 -4.68 -9.91
N ASN A 89 -2.80 -5.44 -10.63
CA ASN A 89 -4.24 -5.51 -10.35
C ASN A 89 -4.49 -6.10 -8.95
N VAL A 90 -3.77 -7.17 -8.59
CA VAL A 90 -3.83 -7.79 -7.26
C VAL A 90 -3.34 -6.83 -6.18
N ALA A 91 -2.28 -6.06 -6.46
CA ALA A 91 -1.69 -5.11 -5.53
C ALA A 91 -2.34 -3.71 -5.50
N SER A 92 -3.32 -3.45 -6.37
CA SER A 92 -3.88 -2.12 -6.61
C SER A 92 -4.48 -1.46 -5.37
N ASP A 93 -5.15 -2.22 -4.51
CA ASP A 93 -5.73 -1.74 -3.25
C ASP A 93 -4.65 -1.09 -2.33
N ALA A 94 -3.48 -1.72 -2.24
CA ALA A 94 -2.35 -1.18 -1.47
C ALA A 94 -1.74 0.06 -2.18
N LEU A 95 -1.57 0.02 -3.51
CA LEU A 95 -1.08 1.15 -4.30
C LEU A 95 -1.96 2.40 -4.11
N MET A 96 -3.28 2.23 -4.15
CA MET A 96 -4.22 3.35 -4.09
C MET A 96 -4.23 4.07 -2.74
N THR A 97 -3.87 3.38 -1.67
CA THR A 97 -3.64 4.04 -0.39
C THR A 97 -2.23 4.66 -0.34
N GLN A 98 -1.23 3.98 -0.90
CA GLN A 98 0.16 4.43 -0.88
C GLN A 98 0.34 5.80 -1.53
N THR A 99 -0.41 6.10 -2.60
CA THR A 99 -0.37 7.43 -3.23
C THR A 99 -0.79 8.57 -2.29
N LEU A 100 -1.62 8.31 -1.27
CA LEU A 100 -2.05 9.31 -0.31
C LEU A 100 -1.09 9.43 0.88
N ILE A 101 -0.50 8.33 1.34
CA ILE A 101 0.37 8.34 2.53
C ILE A 101 1.81 8.74 2.22
N GLY A 102 2.26 8.67 0.96
CA GLY A 102 3.65 8.97 0.58
C GLY A 102 4.64 7.89 1.05
N VAL A 103 5.93 8.22 1.13
CA VAL A 103 7.02 7.26 1.40
C VAL A 103 7.88 7.70 2.60
N GLY A 104 8.60 6.77 3.22
CA GLY A 104 9.63 7.07 4.24
C GLY A 104 11.05 7.03 3.65
N GLY A 105 11.35 5.98 2.90
CA GLY A 105 12.45 5.87 1.94
C GLY A 105 11.89 5.54 0.55
N GLY A 106 12.66 5.78 -0.52
CA GLY A 106 12.14 5.65 -1.89
C GLY A 106 11.50 4.28 -2.18
N LEU A 107 10.33 4.30 -2.83
CA LEU A 107 9.56 3.11 -3.20
C LEU A 107 9.37 3.04 -4.71
N VAL A 108 9.88 1.96 -5.31
CA VAL A 108 9.76 1.70 -6.75
C VAL A 108 8.91 0.46 -6.98
N ILE A 109 7.97 0.54 -7.93
CA ILE A 109 7.15 -0.59 -8.36
C ILE A 109 7.56 -0.90 -9.80
N ALA A 110 8.35 -1.96 -9.99
CA ALA A 110 8.75 -2.43 -11.30
C ALA A 110 7.65 -3.33 -11.87
N VAL A 111 7.00 -2.87 -12.93
CA VAL A 111 5.84 -3.54 -13.52
C VAL A 111 6.18 -3.95 -14.94
N ALA A 112 6.18 -5.25 -15.21
CA ALA A 112 6.46 -5.77 -16.54
C ALA A 112 5.17 -6.03 -17.33
N ASP A 113 4.92 -5.20 -18.34
CA ASP A 113 3.81 -5.34 -19.29
C ASP A 113 4.17 -6.38 -20.37
N ASP A 114 3.30 -7.36 -20.58
CA ASP A 114 3.53 -8.43 -21.55
C ASP A 114 2.91 -8.09 -22.91
N VAL A 115 3.47 -7.06 -23.54
CA VAL A 115 3.08 -6.63 -24.89
C VAL A 115 3.29 -7.79 -25.86
N GLY A 116 2.26 -8.17 -26.62
CA GLY A 116 2.29 -9.33 -27.52
C GLY A 116 1.91 -10.67 -26.89
N LEU A 117 1.53 -10.71 -25.60
CA LEU A 117 1.00 -11.90 -24.92
C LEU A 117 1.90 -13.14 -24.94
N SER A 118 3.19 -12.97 -24.68
CA SER A 118 4.10 -14.11 -24.69
C SER A 118 3.83 -15.11 -23.56
N SER A 119 3.30 -14.64 -22.43
CA SER A 119 3.18 -15.39 -21.17
C SER A 119 1.97 -15.00 -20.31
N SER A 120 1.04 -14.20 -20.85
CA SER A 120 -0.07 -13.61 -20.11
C SER A 120 -1.43 -13.90 -20.73
N GLN A 121 -2.47 -13.87 -19.89
CA GLN A 121 -3.84 -14.16 -20.29
C GLN A 121 -4.47 -13.02 -21.12
N ASN A 122 -3.96 -11.80 -21.00
CA ASN A 122 -4.41 -10.58 -21.70
C ASN A 122 -3.29 -9.54 -21.80
N GLU A 123 -3.38 -8.62 -22.77
CA GLU A 123 -2.50 -7.44 -22.84
C GLU A 123 -3.11 -6.38 -21.93
N GLN A 124 -2.28 -5.71 -21.14
CA GLN A 124 -2.69 -4.57 -20.33
C GLN A 124 -1.61 -3.51 -20.38
N ASP A 125 -2.02 -2.28 -20.08
CA ASP A 125 -1.13 -1.13 -20.07
C ASP A 125 -1.07 -0.50 -18.68
N SER A 126 0.08 -0.64 -18.03
CA SER A 126 0.27 -0.16 -16.66
C SER A 126 0.34 1.36 -16.54
N ARG A 127 0.40 2.12 -17.65
CA ARG A 127 0.33 3.58 -17.61
C ARG A 127 -1.02 4.08 -17.07
N PHE A 128 -2.10 3.29 -17.22
CA PHE A 128 -3.39 3.60 -16.60
C PHE A 128 -3.30 3.67 -15.08
N TRP A 129 -2.45 2.86 -14.44
CA TRP A 129 -2.23 2.93 -13.00
C TRP A 129 -1.53 4.23 -12.60
N GLY A 130 -0.57 4.70 -13.40
CA GLY A 130 0.06 6.01 -13.21
C GLY A 130 -0.98 7.13 -13.15
N ARG A 131 -1.85 7.17 -14.18
CA ARG A 131 -2.94 8.13 -14.30
C ARG A 131 -3.96 8.02 -13.18
N PHE A 132 -4.41 6.80 -12.85
CA PHE A 132 -5.44 6.57 -11.86
C PHE A 132 -4.94 6.81 -10.43
N ALA A 133 -3.70 6.44 -10.14
CA ALA A 133 -3.08 6.62 -8.82
C ALA A 133 -2.42 7.98 -8.63
N HIS A 134 -2.31 8.82 -9.68
CA HIS A 134 -1.60 10.10 -9.64
C HIS A 134 -0.11 9.94 -9.21
N VAL A 135 0.56 8.93 -9.78
CA VAL A 135 1.97 8.58 -9.48
C VAL A 135 2.79 8.57 -10.76
N PRO A 136 4.06 9.00 -10.72
CA PRO A 136 4.89 9.08 -11.91
C PRO A 136 5.19 7.69 -12.50
N VAL A 137 5.24 7.62 -13.84
CA VAL A 137 5.59 6.41 -14.59
C VAL A 137 6.84 6.67 -15.41
N LEU A 138 7.88 5.88 -15.16
CA LEU A 138 9.13 5.89 -15.92
C LEU A 138 9.19 4.69 -16.88
N GLU A 139 9.71 4.92 -18.08
CA GLU A 139 9.79 3.92 -19.15
C GLU A 139 11.18 3.91 -19.80
N PRO A 140 12.00 2.89 -19.54
CA PRO A 140 13.28 2.73 -20.22
C PRO A 140 13.05 2.25 -21.66
N SER A 141 13.98 2.54 -22.57
CA SER A 141 13.98 1.99 -23.93
C SER A 141 14.94 0.81 -24.12
N ASP A 142 15.88 0.61 -23.20
CA ASP A 142 16.86 -0.47 -23.23
C ASP A 142 17.35 -0.85 -21.81
N ALA A 143 18.31 -1.78 -21.73
CA ALA A 143 18.87 -2.24 -20.46
C ALA A 143 19.72 -1.18 -19.73
N GLN A 144 20.38 -0.26 -20.44
CA GLN A 144 21.14 0.83 -19.81
C GLN A 144 20.18 1.81 -19.14
N GLU A 145 19.12 2.21 -19.84
CA GLU A 145 18.09 3.07 -19.28
C GLU A 145 17.33 2.38 -18.15
N ALA A 146 17.08 1.07 -18.23
CA ALA A 146 16.46 0.34 -17.12
C ALA A 146 17.29 0.45 -15.84
N TYR A 147 18.62 0.36 -15.94
CA TYR A 147 19.54 0.59 -14.82
C TYR A 147 19.48 2.04 -14.31
N ASP A 148 19.61 3.02 -15.21
CA ASP A 148 19.70 4.44 -14.86
C ASP A 148 18.37 4.97 -14.28
N LEU A 149 17.24 4.64 -14.92
CA LEU A 149 15.92 5.03 -14.47
C LEU A 149 15.53 4.33 -13.16
N THR A 150 15.96 3.09 -12.90
CA THR A 150 15.72 2.47 -11.59
C THR A 150 16.40 3.27 -10.48
N ARG A 151 17.65 3.71 -10.69
CA ARG A 151 18.36 4.51 -9.70
C ARG A 151 17.70 5.87 -9.49
N PHE A 152 17.31 6.49 -10.59
CA PHE A 152 16.62 7.78 -10.59
C PHE A 152 15.23 7.69 -9.93
N ALA A 153 14.50 6.59 -10.12
CA ALA A 153 13.17 6.37 -9.56
C ALA A 153 13.15 6.48 -8.03
N PHE A 154 14.19 5.99 -7.34
CA PHE A 154 14.29 6.16 -5.89
C PHE A 154 14.43 7.63 -5.48
N ASP A 155 15.28 8.38 -6.20
CA ASP A 155 15.50 9.80 -5.92
C ASP A 155 14.22 10.61 -6.21
N LEU A 156 13.52 10.30 -7.31
CA LEU A 156 12.23 10.89 -7.66
C LEU A 156 11.15 10.56 -6.62
N SER A 157 11.10 9.31 -6.15
CA SER A 157 10.16 8.85 -5.13
C SER A 157 10.32 9.65 -3.83
N GLU A 158 11.56 9.83 -3.37
CA GLU A 158 11.88 10.59 -2.16
C GLU A 158 11.65 12.10 -2.36
N GLN A 159 11.99 12.64 -3.52
CA GLN A 159 11.79 14.06 -3.84
C GLN A 159 10.31 14.47 -3.82
N PHE A 160 9.43 13.61 -4.34
CA PHE A 160 8.01 13.91 -4.49
C PHE A 160 7.12 13.23 -3.44
N ASP A 161 7.68 12.50 -2.48
CA ASP A 161 6.95 11.77 -1.43
C ASP A 161 5.84 10.87 -2.02
N THR A 162 6.21 10.01 -2.99
CA THR A 162 5.27 9.13 -3.70
C THR A 162 5.97 7.88 -4.25
N PRO A 163 5.30 6.72 -4.38
CA PRO A 163 5.85 5.62 -5.16
C PRO A 163 6.05 6.02 -6.62
N VAL A 164 7.01 5.38 -7.29
CA VAL A 164 7.28 5.54 -8.72
C VAL A 164 7.04 4.19 -9.41
N ILE A 165 6.25 4.20 -10.48
CA ILE A 165 6.10 3.02 -11.34
C ILE A 165 7.24 3.03 -12.36
N LEU A 166 8.03 1.97 -12.39
CA LEU A 166 8.97 1.69 -13.48
C LEU A 166 8.34 0.66 -14.39
N ARG A 167 7.77 1.11 -15.51
CA ARG A 167 7.12 0.23 -16.48
C ARG A 167 8.17 -0.38 -17.41
N MET A 168 8.25 -1.69 -17.41
CA MET A 168 9.06 -2.51 -18.30
C MET A 168 8.16 -3.20 -19.32
N THR A 169 8.68 -3.58 -20.47
CA THR A 169 7.98 -4.47 -21.42
C THR A 169 8.80 -5.73 -21.68
N THR A 170 8.16 -6.82 -22.15
CA THR A 170 8.79 -8.12 -22.42
C THR A 170 10.12 -8.00 -23.18
N ARG A 171 10.17 -7.11 -24.19
CA ARG A 171 11.38 -6.84 -24.97
C ARG A 171 12.54 -6.37 -24.11
N ILE A 172 12.32 -5.41 -23.20
CA ILE A 172 13.37 -4.88 -22.32
C ILE A 172 13.76 -5.93 -21.28
N CYS A 173 12.79 -6.62 -20.69
CA CYS A 173 13.00 -7.61 -19.65
C CYS A 173 14.04 -8.68 -20.04
N HIS A 174 13.95 -9.18 -21.28
CA HIS A 174 14.72 -10.35 -21.72
C HIS A 174 15.86 -10.05 -22.71
N VAL A 175 15.89 -8.89 -23.36
CA VAL A 175 17.02 -8.50 -24.23
C VAL A 175 18.22 -8.12 -23.37
N LYS A 176 19.39 -8.69 -23.71
CA LYS A 176 20.67 -8.37 -23.06
C LYS A 176 21.43 -7.29 -23.83
N GLY A 177 22.03 -6.38 -23.07
CA GLY A 177 22.88 -5.32 -23.58
C GLY A 177 24.09 -5.10 -22.66
N VAL A 178 25.04 -4.28 -23.12
CA VAL A 178 26.15 -3.85 -22.27
C VAL A 178 25.69 -2.68 -21.42
N VAL A 179 25.67 -2.87 -20.10
CA VAL A 179 25.26 -1.85 -19.11
C VAL A 179 26.49 -1.38 -18.34
N GLY A 180 26.79 -0.09 -18.42
CA GLY A 180 27.77 0.58 -17.57
C GLY A 180 27.19 0.85 -16.19
N THR A 181 27.87 0.37 -15.16
CA THR A 181 27.42 0.53 -13.77
C THR A 181 28.24 1.57 -13.01
N SER A 182 27.56 2.37 -12.20
CA SER A 182 28.16 3.28 -11.23
C SER A 182 28.32 2.61 -9.86
N GLN A 183 29.13 3.22 -9.01
CA GLN A 183 29.33 2.75 -7.64
C GLN A 183 28.00 2.75 -6.86
N ARG A 184 27.85 1.77 -5.96
CA ARG A 184 26.72 1.72 -5.04
C ARG A 184 26.74 2.95 -4.13
N ARG A 185 25.59 3.62 -4.02
CA ARG A 185 25.36 4.67 -3.03
C ARG A 185 24.96 3.99 -1.72
N ALA A 186 25.64 4.34 -0.63
CA ALA A 186 25.12 4.01 0.69
C ALA A 186 23.81 4.81 0.88
N HIS A 187 22.74 4.11 1.23
CA HIS A 187 21.50 4.75 1.68
C HIS A 187 21.39 4.50 3.19
N ASN A 188 21.62 5.57 3.94
CA ASN A 188 21.31 5.61 5.36
C ASN A 188 20.34 6.76 5.52
N SER A 189 19.04 6.47 5.60
CA SER A 189 18.02 7.49 5.88
C SER A 189 18.36 8.29 7.14
N GLY A 190 19.08 7.69 8.09
CA GLY A 190 19.33 8.27 9.41
C GLY A 190 18.05 8.41 10.24
N VAL A 191 16.93 7.87 9.73
CA VAL A 191 15.57 8.02 10.24
C VAL A 191 14.90 6.65 10.14
N GLY A 192 14.46 6.11 11.28
CA GLY A 192 13.63 4.90 11.32
C GLY A 192 12.14 5.21 11.16
N PHE A 193 11.28 4.25 11.47
CA PHE A 193 9.83 4.45 11.42
C PHE A 193 9.36 5.64 12.28
N SER A 194 8.75 6.64 11.63
CA SER A 194 8.18 7.83 12.28
C SER A 194 6.67 7.73 12.36
N LYS A 195 6.12 7.92 13.56
CA LYS A 195 4.68 7.88 13.82
C LYS A 195 4.03 9.19 13.37
N ASP A 196 3.14 9.10 12.39
CA ASP A 196 2.23 10.17 12.01
C ASP A 196 0.85 9.57 11.69
N PRO A 197 0.01 9.28 12.70
CA PRO A 197 -1.28 8.64 12.46
C PRO A 197 -2.22 9.47 11.57
N ALA A 198 -2.09 10.80 11.55
CA ALA A 198 -2.89 11.67 10.67
C ALA A 198 -2.56 11.47 9.18
N ARG A 199 -1.32 11.06 8.89
CA ARG A 199 -0.84 10.68 7.56
C ARG A 199 -1.01 9.19 7.27
N LEU A 200 -0.69 8.32 8.24
CA LEU A 200 -0.44 6.89 8.02
C LEU A 200 -1.62 5.97 8.37
N VAL A 201 -2.60 6.45 9.14
CA VAL A 201 -3.86 5.71 9.39
C VAL A 201 -4.90 6.22 8.41
N MET A 202 -5.09 5.54 7.28
CA MET A 202 -5.93 6.04 6.19
C MET A 202 -7.44 5.80 6.43
N ILE A 203 -7.99 6.55 7.39
CA ILE A 203 -9.44 6.67 7.61
C ILE A 203 -10.03 7.84 6.80
N PRO A 204 -11.35 7.88 6.56
CA PRO A 204 -11.98 8.90 5.71
C PRO A 204 -11.63 10.35 6.10
N THR A 205 -11.55 10.65 7.41
CA THR A 205 -11.16 11.97 7.90
C THR A 205 -9.74 12.34 7.48
N ASN A 206 -8.80 11.41 7.56
CA ASN A 206 -7.41 11.63 7.18
C ASN A 206 -7.27 11.72 5.66
N ALA A 207 -7.92 10.82 4.91
CA ALA A 207 -7.94 10.82 3.44
C ALA A 207 -8.39 12.17 2.86
N LYS A 208 -9.42 12.77 3.45
CA LYS A 208 -9.93 14.11 3.05
C LYS A 208 -8.85 15.19 3.08
N HIS A 209 -7.90 15.11 4.00
CA HIS A 209 -6.79 16.06 4.12
C HIS A 209 -5.62 15.72 3.18
N ARG A 210 -5.47 14.45 2.78
CA ARG A 210 -4.38 13.98 1.92
C ARG A 210 -4.67 14.14 0.42
N ILE A 211 -5.92 14.03 -0.01
CA ILE A 211 -6.30 14.16 -1.43
C ILE A 211 -5.85 15.49 -2.05
N PRO A 212 -6.05 16.68 -1.43
CA PRO A 212 -5.53 17.93 -2.01
C PRO A 212 -4.00 17.94 -2.15
N LEU A 213 -3.28 17.29 -1.24
CA LEU A 213 -1.81 17.20 -1.31
C LEU A 213 -1.35 16.30 -2.47
N MET A 214 -2.10 15.24 -2.77
CA MET A 214 -1.87 14.39 -3.94
C MET A 214 -1.97 15.19 -5.24
N TYR A 215 -3.03 15.99 -5.41
CA TYR A 215 -3.17 16.85 -6.60
C TYR A 215 -2.08 17.93 -6.67
N GLN A 216 -1.70 18.56 -5.54
CA GLN A 216 -0.58 19.50 -5.52
C GLN A 216 0.76 18.84 -5.89
N ARG A 217 0.97 17.58 -5.48
CA ARG A 217 2.14 16.79 -5.88
C ARG A 217 2.10 16.52 -7.38
N GLU A 218 0.96 16.12 -7.93
CA GLU A 218 0.78 15.88 -9.36
C GLU A 218 1.11 17.14 -10.18
N GLU A 219 0.65 18.33 -9.77
CA GLU A 219 1.01 19.59 -10.43
C GLU A 219 2.52 19.88 -10.41
N LYS A 220 3.22 19.47 -9.35
CA LYS A 220 4.68 19.59 -9.27
C LYS A 220 5.36 18.57 -10.18
N LEU A 221 4.85 17.33 -10.23
CA LEU A 221 5.33 16.28 -11.14
C LEU A 221 5.10 16.66 -12.61
N GLN A 222 3.97 17.31 -12.93
CA GLN A 222 3.70 17.83 -14.26
C GLN A 222 4.77 18.83 -14.67
N ARG A 223 5.04 19.85 -13.83
CA ARG A 223 6.11 20.83 -14.10
C ARG A 223 7.47 20.17 -14.25
N PHE A 224 7.78 19.21 -13.36
CA PHE A 224 9.01 18.44 -13.46
C PHE A 224 9.11 17.69 -14.80
N SER A 225 8.04 17.03 -15.24
CA SER A 225 8.00 16.30 -16.53
C SER A 225 8.24 17.22 -17.73
N GLU A 226 7.67 18.44 -17.71
CA GLU A 226 7.86 19.46 -18.75
C GLU A 226 9.31 19.95 -18.87
N GLU A 227 10.06 19.94 -17.77
CA GLU A 227 11.45 20.44 -17.72
C GLU A 227 12.48 19.30 -17.81
N SER A 228 12.07 18.08 -17.50
CA SER A 228 12.96 16.93 -17.29
C SER A 228 13.69 16.48 -18.56
N GLU A 229 15.01 16.29 -18.46
CA GLU A 229 15.85 15.71 -19.51
C GLU A 229 15.52 14.25 -19.83
N LEU A 230 14.71 13.58 -18.98
CA LEU A 230 14.19 12.24 -19.28
C LEU A 230 13.30 12.23 -20.53
N ASN A 231 12.63 13.35 -20.80
CA ASN A 231 11.79 13.54 -21.98
C ASN A 231 12.63 14.18 -23.08
N LEU A 232 13.33 13.33 -23.83
CA LEU A 232 14.37 13.69 -24.78
C LEU A 232 13.79 13.95 -26.16
N LEU A 233 13.90 15.20 -26.62
CA LEU A 233 13.67 15.54 -28.03
C LEU A 233 14.95 15.29 -28.82
N LYS A 234 14.90 14.34 -29.76
CA LYS A 234 15.92 14.15 -30.78
C LYS A 234 15.48 14.90 -32.03
N ASP A 235 16.26 15.89 -32.44
CA ASP A 235 16.03 16.60 -33.70
C ASP A 235 16.23 15.67 -34.91
N GLY A 236 15.57 16.01 -36.01
CA GLY A 236 15.64 15.29 -37.28
C GLY A 236 15.75 16.25 -38.46
N SER A 237 16.22 15.74 -39.60
CA SER A 237 16.33 16.51 -40.85
C SER A 237 15.02 16.48 -41.66
N ASP A 238 14.17 15.46 -41.47
CA ASP A 238 12.88 15.29 -42.15
C ASP A 238 11.71 15.70 -41.24
N ASN A 239 11.23 16.94 -41.41
CA ASN A 239 10.12 17.49 -40.63
C ASN A 239 8.73 17.18 -41.21
N ARG A 240 8.61 16.32 -42.22
CA ARG A 240 7.29 15.89 -42.72
C ARG A 240 6.51 15.09 -41.66
N ILE A 241 7.23 14.42 -40.78
CA ILE A 241 6.64 13.62 -39.69
C ILE A 241 7.48 13.69 -38.43
N GLY A 242 6.83 13.82 -37.28
CA GLY A 242 7.45 13.68 -35.96
C GLY A 242 6.77 12.61 -35.14
N PHE A 243 7.50 12.04 -34.18
CA PHE A 243 6.99 10.97 -33.32
C PHE A 243 7.05 11.33 -31.84
N VAL A 244 5.99 10.98 -31.09
CA VAL A 244 6.00 10.89 -29.63
C VAL A 244 5.93 9.42 -29.25
N THR A 245 6.85 8.97 -28.41
CA THR A 245 6.94 7.54 -28.07
C THR A 245 7.59 7.31 -26.70
N SER A 246 7.48 6.11 -26.17
CA SER A 246 8.18 5.64 -24.96
C SER A 246 8.59 4.18 -25.14
N GLY A 247 9.43 3.65 -24.24
CA GLY A 247 9.75 2.23 -24.26
C GLY A 247 10.55 1.78 -25.49
N PRO A 248 10.47 0.50 -25.87
CA PRO A 248 11.23 -0.06 -27.00
C PRO A 248 10.88 0.53 -28.36
N VAL A 249 9.67 1.07 -28.52
CA VAL A 249 9.18 1.65 -29.78
C VAL A 249 10.08 2.79 -30.25
N TYR A 250 10.74 3.48 -29.32
CA TYR A 250 11.79 4.45 -29.64
C TYR A 250 12.89 3.88 -30.55
N MET A 251 13.42 2.70 -30.21
CA MET A 251 14.49 2.06 -30.98
C MET A 251 13.98 1.64 -32.37
N HIS A 252 12.73 1.17 -32.45
CA HIS A 252 12.10 0.80 -33.73
C HIS A 252 11.88 2.01 -34.64
N LEU A 253 11.50 3.15 -34.07
CA LEU A 253 11.38 4.40 -34.81
C LEU A 253 12.74 4.92 -35.26
N GLN A 254 13.78 4.82 -34.44
CA GLN A 254 15.13 5.21 -34.86
C GLN A 254 15.66 4.36 -36.02
N GLU A 255 15.32 3.07 -36.06
CA GLU A 255 15.69 2.18 -37.16
C GLU A 255 14.85 2.42 -38.43
N ALA A 256 13.55 2.68 -38.26
CA ALA A 256 12.62 2.85 -39.38
C ALA A 256 12.67 4.27 -39.99
N TYR A 257 12.89 5.29 -39.17
CA TYR A 257 12.82 6.71 -39.50
C TYR A 257 13.97 7.50 -38.85
N PRO A 258 15.23 7.22 -39.20
CA PRO A 258 16.41 7.80 -38.53
C PRO A 258 16.49 9.33 -38.63
N GLU A 259 15.90 9.90 -39.69
CA GLU A 259 15.92 11.33 -40.00
C GLU A 259 14.72 12.10 -39.45
N ALA A 260 13.70 11.42 -38.90
CA ALA A 260 12.53 12.08 -38.33
C ALA A 260 12.82 12.58 -36.89
N PRO A 261 12.31 13.75 -36.49
CA PRO A 261 12.36 14.19 -35.10
C PRO A 261 11.50 13.28 -34.21
N ILE A 262 12.05 12.90 -33.05
CA ILE A 262 11.40 11.99 -32.09
C ILE A 262 11.50 12.56 -30.68
N LEU A 263 10.35 12.74 -30.02
CA LEU A 263 10.27 12.99 -28.58
C LEU A 263 10.09 11.65 -27.85
N LYS A 264 11.16 11.19 -27.20
CA LYS A 264 11.17 9.99 -26.36
C LYS A 264 10.82 10.35 -24.93
N LEU A 265 9.72 9.81 -24.41
CA LEU A 265 9.31 9.98 -23.03
C LEU A 265 9.98 8.93 -22.14
N GLY A 266 10.98 9.35 -21.37
CA GLY A 266 11.48 8.56 -20.24
C GLY A 266 10.55 8.63 -19.02
N MET A 267 9.67 9.63 -18.98
CA MET A 267 8.57 9.77 -18.02
C MET A 267 7.25 9.92 -18.79
N SER A 268 6.48 8.85 -18.89
CA SER A 268 5.25 8.80 -19.69
C SER A 268 4.03 9.34 -18.94
N TYR A 269 4.11 9.48 -17.62
CA TYR A 269 3.12 10.19 -16.83
C TYR A 269 3.77 10.91 -15.63
N PRO A 270 3.42 12.19 -15.35
CA PRO A 270 2.54 13.04 -16.17
C PRO A 270 3.12 13.39 -17.54
N VAL A 271 2.24 13.58 -18.54
CA VAL A 271 2.63 13.76 -19.95
C VAL A 271 3.15 15.19 -20.18
N PRO A 272 4.34 15.42 -20.78
CA PRO A 272 4.90 16.75 -21.01
C PRO A 272 4.27 17.43 -22.25
N ILE A 273 3.06 17.95 -22.10
CA ILE A 273 2.26 18.55 -23.18
C ILE A 273 2.99 19.75 -23.82
N GLY A 274 3.74 20.53 -23.03
CA GLY A 274 4.55 21.65 -23.55
C GLY A 274 5.59 21.18 -24.57
N LYS A 275 6.41 20.19 -24.20
CA LYS A 275 7.39 19.59 -25.12
C LYS A 275 6.73 18.98 -26.37
N ILE A 276 5.56 18.38 -26.22
CA ILE A 276 4.81 17.79 -27.33
C ILE A 276 4.29 18.87 -28.29
N ARG A 277 3.81 20.00 -27.77
CA ARG A 277 3.41 21.16 -28.60
C ARG A 277 4.60 21.74 -29.35
N ASP A 278 5.76 21.82 -28.72
CA ASP A 278 6.98 22.30 -29.37
C ASP A 278 7.37 21.40 -30.56
N LEU A 279 7.31 20.08 -30.41
CA LEU A 279 7.52 19.15 -31.52
C LEU A 279 6.41 19.30 -32.58
N ALA A 280 5.14 19.36 -32.17
CA ALA A 280 4.01 19.52 -33.09
C ALA A 280 4.14 20.77 -33.97
N SER A 281 4.73 21.86 -33.45
CA SER A 281 4.94 23.11 -34.20
C SER A 281 6.04 23.01 -35.27
N ARG A 282 6.91 22.00 -35.20
CA ARG A 282 8.06 21.82 -36.09
C ARG A 282 7.80 20.83 -37.22
N VAL A 283 6.71 20.06 -37.16
CA VAL A 283 6.43 18.98 -38.10
C VAL A 283 5.09 19.14 -38.80
N GLU A 284 4.97 18.61 -40.02
CA GLU A 284 3.71 18.63 -40.77
C GLU A 284 2.68 17.65 -40.19
N GLN A 285 3.14 16.48 -39.73
CA GLN A 285 2.32 15.46 -39.09
C GLN A 285 2.98 14.97 -37.79
N LEU A 286 2.19 14.83 -36.73
CA LEU A 286 2.64 14.29 -35.45
C LEU A 286 1.96 12.95 -35.18
N VAL A 287 2.76 11.91 -34.91
CA VAL A 287 2.28 10.55 -34.64
C VAL A 287 2.67 10.13 -33.22
N VAL A 288 1.70 9.61 -32.47
CA VAL A 288 1.94 8.94 -31.19
C VAL A 288 2.12 7.45 -31.45
N ALA A 289 3.35 6.98 -31.25
CA ALA A 289 3.70 5.56 -31.37
C ALA A 289 3.81 4.94 -29.98
N GLU A 290 2.69 4.45 -29.48
CA GLU A 290 2.56 3.81 -28.18
C GLU A 290 2.00 2.40 -28.27
N GLU A 291 2.41 1.49 -27.39
CA GLU A 291 2.01 0.08 -27.42
C GLU A 291 0.68 -0.14 -26.70
N VAL A 292 -0.09 -1.12 -27.17
CA VAL A 292 -1.41 -1.53 -26.62
C VAL A 292 -2.45 -0.40 -26.67
N GLU A 293 -2.55 0.45 -25.63
CA GLU A 293 -3.66 1.40 -25.43
C GLU A 293 -3.32 2.85 -25.88
N PRO A 294 -4.30 3.64 -26.36
CA PRO A 294 -4.12 5.03 -26.79
C PRO A 294 -4.10 6.03 -25.62
N ILE A 295 -3.26 5.79 -24.60
CA ILE A 295 -3.24 6.62 -23.38
C ILE A 295 -2.59 7.98 -23.68
N LEU A 296 -1.38 7.98 -24.23
CA LEU A 296 -0.69 9.22 -24.61
C LEU A 296 -1.47 9.95 -25.70
N GLU A 297 -1.95 9.23 -26.70
CA GLU A 297 -2.79 9.78 -27.78
C GLU A 297 -4.03 10.47 -27.19
N GLY A 298 -4.73 9.82 -26.26
CA GLY A 298 -5.91 10.36 -25.59
C GLY A 298 -5.61 11.65 -24.83
N GLU A 299 -4.53 11.66 -24.02
CA GLU A 299 -4.10 12.84 -23.26
C GLU A 299 -3.70 14.02 -24.16
N ILE A 300 -2.97 13.72 -25.24
CA ILE A 300 -2.48 14.73 -26.19
C ILE A 300 -3.66 15.34 -26.97
N LYS A 301 -4.60 14.50 -27.44
CA LYS A 301 -5.84 14.96 -28.10
C LYS A 301 -6.69 15.79 -27.14
N ALA A 302 -6.84 15.37 -25.88
CA ALA A 302 -7.57 16.11 -24.85
C ALA A 302 -6.95 17.49 -24.54
N ALA A 303 -5.62 17.62 -24.69
CA ALA A 303 -4.89 18.88 -24.57
C ALA A 303 -4.98 19.79 -25.82
N GLY A 304 -5.77 19.38 -26.84
CA GLY A 304 -6.02 20.14 -28.06
C GLY A 304 -4.90 20.04 -29.11
N VAL A 305 -3.97 19.09 -28.98
CA VAL A 305 -2.90 18.88 -29.95
C VAL A 305 -3.35 17.85 -30.99
N ARG A 306 -3.25 18.22 -32.27
CA ARG A 306 -3.59 17.31 -33.38
C ARG A 306 -2.51 16.24 -33.52
N VAL A 307 -2.89 14.99 -33.30
CA VAL A 307 -2.02 13.82 -33.47
C VAL A 307 -2.75 12.66 -34.13
N LEU A 308 -1.97 11.84 -34.83
CA LEU A 308 -2.38 10.51 -35.31
C LEU A 308 -1.82 9.45 -34.36
N GLY A 309 -2.41 8.26 -34.32
CA GLY A 309 -1.99 7.18 -33.43
C GLY A 309 -2.64 5.86 -33.81
N LYS A 310 -3.55 5.34 -32.99
CA LYS A 310 -4.22 4.05 -33.20
C LYS A 310 -5.19 4.00 -34.37
N GLU A 311 -5.47 5.14 -35.00
CA GLU A 311 -6.17 5.21 -36.30
C GLU A 311 -5.31 4.70 -37.47
N ILE A 312 -3.99 4.69 -37.30
CA ILE A 312 -3.01 4.22 -38.31
C ILE A 312 -2.11 3.09 -37.78
N LEU A 313 -1.93 2.98 -36.46
CA LEU A 313 -1.11 1.98 -35.78
C LEU A 313 -1.98 0.91 -35.09
N PRO A 314 -1.53 -0.35 -35.00
CA PRO A 314 -2.29 -1.41 -34.33
C PRO A 314 -2.46 -1.17 -32.82
N ARG A 315 -3.55 -1.71 -32.27
CA ARG A 315 -3.86 -1.74 -30.83
C ARG A 315 -3.38 -3.01 -30.12
N ILE A 316 -2.79 -3.96 -30.86
CA ILE A 316 -2.41 -5.28 -30.35
C ILE A 316 -0.96 -5.55 -30.74
N GLY A 317 -0.18 -6.08 -29.80
CA GLY A 317 1.19 -6.50 -30.02
C GLY A 317 2.21 -5.36 -30.12
N GLU A 318 3.47 -5.74 -30.33
CA GLU A 318 4.62 -4.81 -30.38
C GLU A 318 4.64 -3.95 -31.65
N LEU A 319 5.04 -2.68 -31.53
CA LEU A 319 5.21 -1.77 -32.67
C LEU A 319 6.60 -1.90 -33.32
N ALA A 320 6.91 -3.09 -33.83
CA ALA A 320 8.16 -3.36 -34.55
C ALA A 320 8.23 -2.63 -35.92
N PRO A 321 9.42 -2.49 -36.55
CA PRO A 321 9.56 -1.80 -37.84
C PRO A 321 8.65 -2.34 -38.95
N GLN A 322 8.30 -3.63 -38.91
CA GLN A 322 7.39 -4.27 -39.87
C GLN A 322 5.94 -3.78 -39.73
N ALA A 323 5.53 -3.32 -38.54
CA ALA A 323 4.21 -2.71 -38.30
C ALA A 323 4.24 -1.20 -38.57
N LEU A 324 5.34 -0.51 -38.24
CA LEU A 324 5.49 0.93 -38.41
C LEU A 324 5.61 1.35 -39.89
N ARG A 325 6.49 0.69 -40.66
CA ARG A 325 6.82 1.10 -42.05
C ARG A 325 5.60 1.16 -42.99
N PRO A 326 4.70 0.16 -43.02
CA PRO A 326 3.55 0.19 -43.91
C PRO A 326 2.52 1.27 -43.53
N ALA A 327 2.29 1.48 -42.23
CA ALA A 327 1.32 2.46 -41.73
C ALA A 327 1.75 3.90 -42.04
N ILE A 328 3.01 4.21 -41.77
CA ILE A 328 3.57 5.55 -41.94
C ILE A 328 3.93 5.84 -43.40
N GLY A 329 4.41 4.87 -44.17
CA GLY A 329 4.67 5.05 -45.61
C GLY A 329 3.42 5.49 -46.38
N ARG A 330 2.24 4.98 -46.01
CA ARG A 330 0.94 5.42 -46.57
C ARG A 330 0.65 6.89 -46.29
N LEU A 331 0.99 7.39 -45.09
CA LEU A 331 0.80 8.80 -44.73
C LEU A 331 1.72 9.74 -45.51
N LEU A 332 2.95 9.30 -45.80
CA LEU A 332 3.95 10.07 -46.53
C LEU A 332 3.78 10.00 -48.07
N GLY A 333 2.75 9.30 -48.57
CA GLY A 333 2.45 9.20 -50.01
C GLY A 333 3.33 8.20 -50.76
N GLU A 334 3.95 7.24 -50.06
CA GLU A 334 4.76 6.18 -50.67
C GLU A 334 3.85 5.05 -51.20
N ALA A 335 4.11 4.57 -52.42
CA ALA A 335 3.20 3.68 -53.14
C ALA A 335 3.00 2.32 -52.41
N PRO A 336 1.75 1.88 -52.20
CA PRO A 336 1.46 0.66 -51.44
C PRO A 336 1.62 -0.61 -52.28
N SER A 337 2.04 -1.71 -51.65
CA SER A 337 1.72 -3.07 -52.09
C SER A 337 0.45 -3.56 -51.36
N VAL A 338 -0.66 -3.65 -52.13
CA VAL A 338 -1.94 -4.41 -52.00
C VAL A 338 -2.10 -5.39 -50.80
N GLU A 339 -3.25 -5.59 -50.14
CA GLU A 339 -4.69 -5.25 -50.33
C GLU A 339 -5.49 -5.41 -48.97
N GLU A 340 -6.78 -5.02 -48.94
CA GLU A 340 -7.67 -4.57 -47.82
C GLU A 340 -8.47 -5.66 -46.99
N PRO A 341 -9.63 -5.37 -46.32
CA PRO A 341 -9.96 -4.55 -45.12
C PRO A 341 -10.70 -5.34 -44.00
N VAL A 342 -10.98 -4.74 -42.82
CA VAL A 342 -11.99 -5.24 -41.85
C VAL A 342 -12.85 -4.09 -41.26
N PRO A 343 -14.18 -4.25 -41.06
CA PRO A 343 -15.14 -3.15 -40.88
C PRO A 343 -15.18 -2.52 -39.48
N GLY A 344 -15.51 -1.23 -39.44
CA GLY A 344 -15.82 -0.50 -38.21
C GLY A 344 -17.25 -0.73 -37.71
N HIS A 345 -17.41 -0.76 -36.38
CA HIS A 345 -18.70 -0.71 -35.70
C HIS A 345 -18.99 0.73 -35.21
N PRO A 346 -20.23 1.23 -35.34
CA PRO A 346 -20.62 2.51 -34.77
C PRO A 346 -20.85 2.41 -33.25
N LEU A 347 -20.32 3.37 -32.49
CA LEU A 347 -20.67 3.60 -31.08
C LEU A 347 -21.93 4.45 -31.02
N ALA A 348 -22.93 3.99 -30.27
CA ALA A 348 -24.19 4.69 -30.03
C ALA A 348 -24.10 5.65 -28.83
N ASP A 349 -24.82 6.78 -28.93
CA ASP A 349 -24.93 7.82 -27.91
C ASP A 349 -25.60 7.31 -26.61
N VAL A 350 -25.05 7.71 -25.46
CA VAL A 350 -25.61 7.45 -24.12
C VAL A 350 -26.10 8.78 -23.51
N PRO A 351 -27.37 8.88 -23.05
CA PRO A 351 -27.88 10.12 -22.46
C PRO A 351 -27.40 10.37 -21.02
N GLU A 352 -27.17 11.65 -20.69
CA GLU A 352 -26.86 12.15 -19.35
C GLU A 352 -28.00 11.91 -18.34
N VAL A 353 -27.67 11.37 -17.16
CA VAL A 353 -28.56 11.32 -16.00
C VAL A 353 -28.18 12.45 -15.03
N LYS A 354 -29.06 13.46 -14.92
CA LYS A 354 -28.94 14.53 -13.90
C LYS A 354 -29.42 14.01 -12.54
N VAL A 355 -28.49 13.91 -11.60
CA VAL A 355 -28.81 13.65 -10.19
C VAL A 355 -29.16 14.98 -9.50
N PRO A 356 -30.32 15.10 -8.83
CA PRO A 356 -30.69 16.32 -8.11
C PRO A 356 -29.80 16.53 -6.87
N PRO A 357 -29.50 17.80 -6.53
CA PRO A 357 -28.69 18.11 -5.36
C PRO A 357 -29.44 17.78 -4.07
N PRO A 358 -28.73 17.31 -3.02
CA PRO A 358 -29.33 17.05 -1.72
C PRO A 358 -29.79 18.36 -1.06
N PRO A 359 -30.90 18.33 -0.30
CA PRO A 359 -31.43 19.51 0.38
C PRO A 359 -30.44 20.02 1.46
N PRO A 360 -30.23 21.35 1.56
CA PRO A 360 -29.36 21.93 2.59
C PRO A 360 -30.11 22.04 3.92
N GLY A 361 -29.48 21.66 5.04
CA GLY A 361 -30.03 22.04 6.35
C GLY A 361 -29.74 21.19 7.59
N SER A 362 -28.90 20.16 7.56
CA SER A 362 -28.52 19.45 8.79
C SER A 362 -27.00 19.44 8.98
N SER A 363 -26.47 20.51 9.58
CA SER A 363 -25.15 20.44 10.22
C SER A 363 -25.28 19.56 11.46
N LEU A 364 -25.38 18.25 11.26
CA LEU A 364 -25.26 17.27 12.32
C LEU A 364 -23.86 17.44 12.90
N PHE A 365 -23.78 17.69 14.21
CA PHE A 365 -22.50 17.68 14.92
C PHE A 365 -21.76 16.38 14.55
N PRO A 366 -20.48 16.46 14.12
CA PRO A 366 -19.73 15.27 13.76
C PRO A 366 -19.64 14.38 15.00
N ARG A 367 -20.30 13.22 14.96
CA ARG A 367 -20.09 12.15 15.94
C ARG A 367 -18.90 11.34 15.45
N PRO A 368 -17.69 11.54 16.03
CA PRO A 368 -16.55 10.72 15.65
C PRO A 368 -16.87 9.24 15.94
N PRO A 369 -16.43 8.30 15.09
CA PRO A 369 -16.59 6.88 15.38
C PRO A 369 -15.91 6.52 16.71
N THR A 370 -16.64 5.84 17.60
CA THR A 370 -16.14 5.37 18.90
C THR A 370 -16.41 3.88 19.07
N MET A 371 -15.56 3.17 19.82
CA MET A 371 -15.83 1.76 20.16
C MET A 371 -17.11 1.65 20.99
N CYS A 372 -17.80 0.51 20.87
CA CYS A 372 -19.02 0.24 21.64
C CYS A 372 -18.72 0.10 23.14
N VAL A 373 -19.74 0.33 23.98
CA VAL A 373 -19.67 0.00 25.41
C VAL A 373 -19.30 -1.46 25.56
N ALA A 374 -18.27 -1.73 26.37
CA ALA A 374 -17.75 -3.07 26.62
C ALA A 374 -17.26 -3.82 25.37
N CYS A 375 -16.89 -3.13 24.29
CA CYS A 375 -16.30 -3.76 23.11
C CYS A 375 -15.08 -4.63 23.51
N PRO A 376 -14.94 -5.85 22.97
CA PRO A 376 -13.81 -6.72 23.29
C PRO A 376 -12.45 -6.12 22.90
N HIS A 377 -12.42 -5.14 22.00
CA HIS A 377 -11.17 -4.46 21.61
C HIS A 377 -10.66 -3.45 22.65
N LEU A 378 -11.49 -2.99 23.61
CA LEU A 378 -11.08 -1.99 24.61
C LEU A 378 -9.88 -2.47 25.44
N GLY A 379 -9.89 -3.75 25.86
CA GLY A 379 -8.81 -4.33 26.65
C GLY A 379 -7.50 -4.43 25.87
N ILE A 380 -7.59 -4.71 24.57
CA ILE A 380 -6.44 -4.79 23.66
C ILE A 380 -5.73 -3.45 23.56
N TYR A 381 -6.47 -2.38 23.26
CA TYR A 381 -5.86 -1.07 23.10
C TYR A 381 -5.41 -0.45 24.42
N TYR A 382 -6.10 -0.77 25.53
CA TYR A 382 -5.58 -0.47 26.86
C TYR A 382 -4.20 -1.10 27.07
N CYS A 383 -4.04 -2.41 26.82
CA CYS A 383 -2.76 -3.11 26.96
C CYS A 383 -1.68 -2.59 26.00
N LEU A 384 -2.01 -2.39 24.72
CA LEU A 384 -1.10 -1.85 23.71
C LEU A 384 -0.59 -0.45 24.10
N SER A 385 -1.45 0.42 24.66
CA SER A 385 -1.04 1.76 25.11
C SER A 385 0.08 1.74 26.15
N LYS A 386 0.22 0.64 26.91
CA LYS A 386 1.24 0.47 27.95
C LYS A 386 2.55 -0.13 27.43
N ILE A 387 2.59 -0.67 26.21
CA ILE A 387 3.82 -1.16 25.56
C ILE A 387 4.64 0.03 25.03
N ARG A 388 5.94 0.06 25.29
CA ARG A 388 6.87 1.13 24.85
C ARG A 388 7.72 0.64 23.67
N ASN A 389 8.30 1.58 22.92
CA ASN A 389 9.17 1.33 21.77
C ASN A 389 8.59 0.33 20.77
N LYS A 390 7.45 0.69 20.16
CA LYS A 390 6.68 -0.18 19.27
C LYS A 390 6.22 0.55 18.02
N ALA A 391 6.05 -0.18 16.93
CA ALA A 391 5.24 0.20 15.77
C ALA A 391 4.07 -0.77 15.64
N ILE A 392 2.87 -0.24 15.42
CA ILE A 392 1.64 -1.00 15.28
C ILE A 392 1.08 -0.77 13.87
N SER A 393 1.16 -1.81 13.05
CA SER A 393 0.46 -1.88 11.77
C SER A 393 -0.94 -2.43 12.00
N GLY A 394 -1.96 -1.61 11.82
CA GLY A 394 -3.36 -1.99 12.01
C GLY A 394 -4.11 -2.09 10.70
N ASP A 395 -5.18 -2.87 10.70
CA ASP A 395 -6.02 -3.12 9.54
C ASP A 395 -7.32 -2.28 9.55
N ILE A 396 -8.16 -2.41 8.53
CA ILE A 396 -9.45 -1.71 8.43
C ILE A 396 -10.56 -2.49 9.16
N GLY A 397 -11.12 -1.89 10.21
CA GLY A 397 -12.17 -2.49 11.03
C GLY A 397 -12.50 -1.67 12.28
N CYS A 398 -13.34 -2.20 13.17
CA CYS A 398 -13.61 -1.56 14.47
C CYS A 398 -12.34 -1.32 15.29
N TYR A 399 -11.30 -2.10 15.03
CA TYR A 399 -10.00 -2.01 15.67
C TYR A 399 -9.15 -0.84 15.10
N THR A 400 -9.42 -0.31 13.89
CA THR A 400 -8.80 0.95 13.43
C THR A 400 -9.04 2.12 14.41
N LEU A 401 -10.16 2.10 15.15
CA LEU A 401 -10.51 3.10 16.17
C LEU A 401 -9.50 3.19 17.32
N GLY A 402 -8.64 2.18 17.50
CA GLY A 402 -7.52 2.21 18.44
C GLY A 402 -6.46 3.27 18.14
N ALA A 403 -6.47 3.86 16.93
CA ALA A 403 -5.65 5.01 16.58
C ALA A 403 -6.04 6.28 17.35
N GLY A 404 -7.29 6.39 17.81
CA GLY A 404 -7.81 7.55 18.51
C GLY A 404 -7.51 7.57 20.02
N HIS A 405 -7.82 8.71 20.64
CA HIS A 405 -7.81 8.85 22.11
C HIS A 405 -8.82 7.88 22.76
N PRO A 406 -8.48 7.24 23.89
CA PRO A 406 -7.32 7.48 24.76
C PRO A 406 -6.05 6.70 24.41
N TRP A 407 -6.10 5.73 23.50
CA TRP A 407 -5.02 4.75 23.37
C TRP A 407 -3.87 5.21 22.49
N ASN A 408 -4.19 5.90 21.38
CA ASN A 408 -3.21 6.29 20.36
C ASN A 408 -2.29 5.11 19.99
N ALA A 409 -2.89 3.94 19.77
CA ALA A 409 -2.22 2.64 19.76
C ALA A 409 -2.41 1.92 18.42
N LEU A 410 -2.27 2.66 17.33
CA LEU A 410 -2.24 2.18 15.95
C LEU A 410 -1.50 3.24 15.11
N ASP A 411 -0.45 2.83 14.41
CA ASP A 411 0.48 3.76 13.75
C ASP A 411 0.30 3.80 12.23
N THR A 412 -0.13 2.70 11.60
CA THR A 412 -0.40 2.64 10.14
C THR A 412 -1.67 1.84 9.83
N THR A 413 -2.43 2.26 8.82
CA THR A 413 -3.52 1.47 8.22
C THR A 413 -3.58 1.76 6.73
N ILE A 414 -3.33 0.73 5.92
CA ILE A 414 -3.26 0.85 4.46
C ILE A 414 -4.60 0.42 3.84
N CYS A 415 -4.85 -0.88 3.77
CA CYS A 415 -6.07 -1.44 3.21
C CYS A 415 -6.42 -2.77 3.91
N MET A 416 -7.55 -3.37 3.56
CA MET A 416 -7.99 -4.62 4.20
C MET A 416 -6.99 -5.76 3.94
N GLY A 417 -6.49 -6.35 5.03
CA GLY A 417 -5.52 -7.45 5.04
C GLY A 417 -4.06 -7.00 5.08
N ALA A 418 -3.77 -5.70 4.95
CA ALA A 418 -2.41 -5.20 4.80
C ALA A 418 -1.59 -5.13 6.08
N SER A 419 -2.23 -5.25 7.24
CA SER A 419 -1.56 -5.05 8.54
C SER A 419 -0.31 -5.93 8.70
N MET A 420 -0.39 -7.20 8.29
CA MET A 420 0.71 -8.16 8.38
C MET A 420 1.82 -7.91 7.35
N GLY A 421 1.49 -7.72 6.07
CA GLY A 421 2.51 -7.43 5.04
C GLY A 421 3.30 -6.17 5.38
N VAL A 422 2.63 -5.11 5.81
CA VAL A 422 3.29 -3.86 6.25
C VAL A 422 4.12 -4.08 7.51
N ALA A 423 3.65 -4.88 8.48
CA ALA A 423 4.44 -5.22 9.67
C ALA A 423 5.71 -6.00 9.31
N HIS A 424 5.62 -6.98 8.41
CA HIS A 424 6.79 -7.71 7.91
C HIS A 424 7.77 -6.74 7.21
N GLY A 425 7.25 -5.84 6.39
CA GLY A 425 8.03 -4.76 5.77
C GLY A 425 8.76 -3.89 6.80
N LEU A 426 8.08 -3.48 7.88
CA LEU A 426 8.70 -2.71 8.96
C LEU A 426 9.83 -3.51 9.65
N ASP A 427 9.66 -4.83 9.84
CA ASP A 427 10.70 -5.73 10.39
C ASP A 427 11.93 -5.81 9.48
N LYS A 428 11.72 -6.04 8.17
CA LYS A 428 12.83 -6.22 7.20
C LYS A 428 13.49 -4.90 6.80
N GLY A 429 12.72 -3.81 6.82
CA GLY A 429 13.17 -2.46 6.50
C GLY A 429 13.80 -1.69 7.66
N ARG A 430 13.88 -2.27 8.87
CA ARG A 430 14.49 -1.59 10.03
C ARG A 430 15.85 -1.00 9.71
N THR A 431 16.10 0.18 10.22
CA THR A 431 17.38 0.89 10.25
C THR A 431 18.09 0.66 11.58
N ASP A 432 19.29 1.20 11.75
CA ASP A 432 19.98 1.18 13.05
C ASP A 432 19.20 1.93 14.16
N VAL A 433 18.32 2.87 13.77
CA VAL A 433 17.54 3.71 14.70
C VAL A 433 16.43 2.92 15.38
N ASP A 434 15.77 2.03 14.64
CA ASP A 434 14.58 1.28 15.07
C ASP A 434 14.81 -0.24 15.14
N LYS A 435 16.07 -0.69 15.09
CA LYS A 435 16.48 -2.11 15.22
C LYS A 435 15.84 -2.84 16.41
N ASP A 436 15.63 -2.16 17.53
CA ASP A 436 15.08 -2.72 18.77
C ASP A 436 13.56 -2.47 18.92
N GLN A 437 12.94 -1.82 17.93
CA GLN A 437 11.52 -1.48 17.95
C GLN A 437 10.66 -2.73 17.76
N LYS A 438 9.66 -2.90 18.63
CA LYS A 438 8.75 -4.05 18.58
C LYS A 438 7.70 -3.83 17.51
N ILE A 439 7.51 -4.81 16.63
CA ILE A 439 6.58 -4.71 15.51
C ILE A 439 5.35 -5.56 15.80
N ILE A 440 4.18 -4.93 15.75
CA ILE A 440 2.90 -5.55 16.08
C ILE A 440 1.95 -5.35 14.91
N ALA A 441 1.29 -6.42 14.47
CA ALA A 441 0.17 -6.35 13.54
C ALA A 441 -1.16 -6.51 14.28
N VAL A 442 -2.19 -5.73 13.94
CA VAL A 442 -3.54 -5.85 14.49
C VAL A 442 -4.55 -6.03 13.38
N ILE A 443 -5.27 -7.16 13.42
CA ILE A 443 -6.24 -7.55 12.39
C ILE A 443 -7.46 -8.19 13.03
N GLY A 444 -8.65 -7.96 12.47
CA GLY A 444 -9.88 -8.67 12.88
C GLY A 444 -10.03 -10.01 12.18
N ASP A 445 -10.82 -10.91 12.76
CA ASP A 445 -11.19 -12.21 12.20
C ASP A 445 -11.59 -12.18 10.72
N SER A 446 -12.58 -11.38 10.36
CA SER A 446 -13.13 -11.29 9.01
C SER A 446 -12.09 -10.78 8.01
N THR A 447 -11.32 -9.76 8.40
CA THR A 447 -10.24 -9.22 7.58
C THR A 447 -9.07 -10.19 7.44
N PHE A 448 -8.80 -10.99 8.48
CA PHE A 448 -7.82 -12.08 8.43
C PHE A 448 -8.19 -13.10 7.35
N MET A 449 -9.46 -13.53 7.31
CA MET A 449 -9.95 -14.45 6.28
C MET A 449 -10.10 -13.81 4.89
N HIS A 450 -10.27 -12.48 4.82
CA HIS A 450 -10.34 -11.75 3.55
C HIS A 450 -9.01 -11.80 2.80
N MET A 451 -7.95 -11.22 3.37
CA MET A 451 -6.60 -11.18 2.74
C MET A 451 -5.44 -11.25 3.76
N GLY A 452 -5.73 -11.45 5.05
CA GLY A 452 -4.70 -11.52 6.08
C GLY A 452 -3.98 -12.88 6.16
N MET A 453 -4.64 -13.99 5.84
CA MET A 453 -4.02 -15.33 5.87
C MET A 453 -2.74 -15.39 5.03
N GLN A 454 -2.75 -14.71 3.88
CA GLN A 454 -1.61 -14.58 2.97
C GLN A 454 -0.46 -13.84 3.66
N GLY A 455 -0.74 -12.72 4.34
CA GLY A 455 0.28 -11.99 5.11
C GLY A 455 0.90 -12.83 6.23
N LEU A 456 0.10 -13.62 6.96
CA LEU A 456 0.63 -14.52 7.99
C LEU A 456 1.52 -15.62 7.38
N LEU A 457 1.07 -16.24 6.30
CA LEU A 457 1.82 -17.27 5.58
C LEU A 457 3.17 -16.75 5.08
N ASP A 458 3.20 -15.51 4.59
CA ASP A 458 4.41 -14.86 4.13
C ASP A 458 5.40 -14.63 5.27
N ILE A 459 4.92 -14.06 6.38
CA ILE A 459 5.70 -13.82 7.59
C ILE A 459 6.35 -15.11 8.10
N THR A 460 5.58 -16.20 8.21
CA THR A 460 6.11 -17.46 8.75
C THR A 460 7.09 -18.11 7.77
N TYR A 461 6.79 -18.11 6.47
CA TYR A 461 7.65 -18.62 5.42
C TYR A 461 9.00 -17.88 5.37
N ASN A 462 8.96 -16.54 5.44
CA ASN A 462 10.11 -15.66 5.37
C ASN A 462 10.70 -15.27 6.74
N ARG A 463 10.26 -15.92 7.83
CA ARG A 463 10.80 -15.77 9.19
C ARG A 463 10.77 -14.31 9.67
N GLY A 464 9.60 -13.67 9.62
CA GLY A 464 9.35 -12.35 10.16
C GLY A 464 9.31 -12.32 11.69
N ASN A 465 9.78 -11.23 12.29
CA ASN A 465 9.68 -10.97 13.74
C ASN A 465 8.51 -10.01 14.00
N VAL A 466 7.30 -10.57 14.02
CA VAL A 466 6.04 -9.84 14.18
C VAL A 466 5.14 -10.52 15.21
N THR A 467 4.64 -9.74 16.18
CA THR A 467 3.57 -10.17 17.08
C THR A 467 2.21 -9.79 16.49
N ILE A 468 1.34 -10.76 16.27
CA ILE A 468 0.06 -10.56 15.60
C ILE A 468 -1.07 -10.64 16.62
N LEU A 469 -1.94 -9.64 16.63
CA LEU A 469 -3.17 -9.62 17.39
C LEU A 469 -4.34 -9.89 16.45
N LEU A 470 -4.86 -11.13 16.51
CA LEU A 470 -6.03 -11.57 15.75
C LEU A 470 -7.28 -11.40 16.62
N LEU A 471 -8.10 -10.42 16.26
CA LEU A 471 -9.24 -10.00 17.05
C LEU A 471 -10.52 -10.71 16.58
N ASP A 472 -10.77 -11.91 17.13
CA ASP A 472 -11.99 -12.69 16.84
C ASP A 472 -13.18 -12.20 17.68
N ASN A 473 -13.98 -11.34 17.04
CA ASN A 473 -15.26 -10.85 17.55
C ASN A 473 -16.47 -11.53 16.87
N ARG A 474 -16.23 -12.49 15.97
CA ARG A 474 -17.24 -13.30 15.27
C ARG A 474 -18.21 -12.48 14.40
N ALA A 475 -17.80 -11.29 13.95
CA ALA A 475 -18.70 -10.39 13.23
C ALA A 475 -17.97 -9.34 12.37
N VAL A 476 -18.49 -9.08 11.16
CA VAL A 476 -18.06 -7.91 10.38
C VAL A 476 -18.70 -6.65 10.97
N GLY A 477 -18.06 -6.08 12.00
CA GLY A 477 -18.70 -5.12 12.90
C GLY A 477 -19.13 -3.80 12.27
N MET A 478 -18.27 -3.14 11.49
CA MET A 478 -18.54 -1.78 10.99
C MET A 478 -19.63 -1.72 9.91
N THR A 479 -19.89 -2.84 9.23
CA THR A 479 -20.88 -2.92 8.15
C THR A 479 -22.27 -3.33 8.65
N GLY A 480 -22.42 -3.62 9.95
CA GLY A 480 -23.69 -4.02 10.55
C GLY A 480 -23.71 -5.40 11.20
N GLY A 481 -22.54 -6.03 11.39
CA GLY A 481 -22.44 -7.30 12.12
C GLY A 481 -22.72 -8.53 11.27
N GLN A 482 -22.41 -8.48 9.98
CA GLN A 482 -22.62 -9.60 9.07
C GLN A 482 -21.86 -10.85 9.52
N ASP A 483 -22.49 -11.99 9.28
CA ASP A 483 -21.89 -13.30 9.42
C ASP A 483 -20.72 -13.50 8.45
N ASN A 484 -19.75 -14.31 8.88
CA ASN A 484 -18.56 -14.65 8.13
C ASN A 484 -18.08 -16.05 8.57
N PRO A 485 -17.08 -16.67 7.93
CA PRO A 485 -16.64 -18.02 8.32
C PRO A 485 -16.15 -18.16 9.78
N GLY A 486 -15.86 -17.06 10.47
CA GLY A 486 -15.57 -17.00 11.91
C GLY A 486 -16.81 -16.93 12.82
N SER A 487 -17.99 -16.59 12.29
CA SER A 487 -19.25 -16.52 13.06
C SER A 487 -19.91 -17.88 13.25
N GLY A 488 -19.69 -18.83 12.32
CA GLY A 488 -20.34 -20.14 12.34
C GLY A 488 -21.80 -20.11 11.86
N ARG A 489 -22.18 -19.06 11.11
CA ARG A 489 -23.49 -18.93 10.48
C ARG A 489 -23.36 -18.50 9.02
N ASP A 490 -24.32 -18.89 8.19
CA ASP A 490 -24.44 -18.43 6.80
C ASP A 490 -25.29 -17.16 6.70
N ILE A 491 -25.44 -16.61 5.49
CA ILE A 491 -26.25 -15.40 5.23
C ILE A 491 -27.75 -15.57 5.55
N HIS A 492 -28.22 -16.81 5.74
CA HIS A 492 -29.59 -17.13 6.14
C HIS A 492 -29.74 -17.31 7.66
N GLY A 493 -28.66 -17.10 8.43
CA GLY A 493 -28.61 -17.31 9.87
C GLY A 493 -28.60 -18.78 10.28
N LYS A 494 -28.37 -19.71 9.34
CA LYS A 494 -28.27 -21.14 9.63
C LYS A 494 -26.88 -21.46 10.13
N GLU A 495 -26.78 -22.45 11.00
CA GLU A 495 -25.49 -22.99 11.47
C GLU A 495 -24.62 -23.41 10.27
N SER A 496 -23.35 -23.02 10.30
CA SER A 496 -22.37 -23.22 9.24
C SER A 496 -21.01 -23.56 9.88
N PRO A 497 -20.09 -24.25 9.17
CA PRO A 497 -18.76 -24.53 9.70
C PRO A 497 -18.05 -23.27 10.18
N ARG A 498 -17.56 -23.29 11.41
CA ARG A 498 -16.78 -22.21 12.00
C ARG A 498 -15.29 -22.49 11.89
N ILE A 499 -14.53 -21.52 11.41
CA ILE A 499 -13.06 -21.59 11.36
C ILE A 499 -12.48 -21.64 12.77
N ASN A 500 -11.53 -22.55 12.97
CA ASN A 500 -10.68 -22.57 14.15
C ASN A 500 -9.41 -21.77 13.85
N PHE A 501 -9.33 -20.54 14.40
CA PHE A 501 -8.20 -19.65 14.12
C PHE A 501 -6.87 -20.17 14.64
N ALA A 502 -6.82 -20.84 15.78
CA ALA A 502 -5.57 -21.40 16.32
C ALA A 502 -5.00 -22.47 15.37
N LYS A 503 -5.83 -23.43 14.95
CA LYS A 503 -5.44 -24.46 13.96
C LYS A 503 -5.09 -23.87 12.60
N LEU A 504 -5.80 -22.83 12.19
CA LEU A 504 -5.50 -22.13 10.94
C LEU A 504 -4.13 -21.43 11.02
N CYS A 505 -3.83 -20.72 12.11
CA CYS A 505 -2.53 -20.09 12.32
C CYS A 505 -1.39 -21.13 12.39
N GLU A 506 -1.62 -22.26 13.05
CA GLU A 506 -0.68 -23.39 13.07
C GLU A 506 -0.43 -23.94 11.66
N ALA A 507 -1.49 -24.15 10.87
CA ALA A 507 -1.39 -24.60 9.49
C ALA A 507 -0.68 -23.59 8.57
N LEU A 508 -0.77 -22.29 8.89
CA LEU A 508 -0.04 -21.22 8.22
C LEU A 508 1.39 -21.05 8.73
N GLY A 509 1.88 -21.94 9.61
CA GLY A 509 3.30 -22.04 9.98
C GLY A 509 3.68 -21.40 11.32
N VAL A 510 2.72 -20.91 12.11
CA VAL A 510 2.99 -20.42 13.47
C VAL A 510 3.24 -21.60 14.39
N LYS A 511 4.31 -21.54 15.18
CA LYS A 511 4.62 -22.60 16.15
C LYS A 511 3.50 -22.72 17.19
N PRO A 512 3.02 -23.93 17.53
CA PRO A 512 1.92 -24.11 18.49
C PRO A 512 2.13 -23.40 19.83
N GLU A 513 3.37 -23.38 20.34
CA GLU A 513 3.73 -22.71 21.60
C GLU A 513 3.70 -21.18 21.54
N ARG A 514 3.52 -20.60 20.34
CA ARG A 514 3.42 -19.15 20.07
C ARG A 514 2.01 -18.71 19.71
N ILE A 515 1.02 -19.61 19.80
CA ILE A 515 -0.39 -19.33 19.57
C ILE A 515 -1.09 -19.24 20.92
N HIS A 516 -1.60 -18.06 21.25
CA HIS A 516 -2.22 -17.78 22.54
C HIS A 516 -3.68 -17.36 22.37
N GLU A 517 -4.62 -18.20 22.76
CA GLU A 517 -6.03 -17.80 22.86
C GLU A 517 -6.30 -17.16 24.22
N VAL A 518 -6.75 -15.90 24.23
CA VAL A 518 -6.95 -15.12 25.45
C VAL A 518 -8.33 -14.48 25.50
N ASN A 519 -8.87 -14.35 26.70
CA ASN A 519 -10.05 -13.53 26.94
C ASN A 519 -9.63 -12.05 27.05
N PRO A 520 -10.04 -11.16 26.12
CA PRO A 520 -9.68 -9.74 26.16
C PRO A 520 -10.23 -8.97 27.38
N TYR A 521 -11.17 -9.55 28.13
CA TYR A 521 -11.66 -9.00 29.39
C TYR A 521 -10.78 -9.33 30.61
N GLU A 522 -9.80 -10.21 30.45
CA GLU A 522 -8.86 -10.61 31.50
C GLU A 522 -7.52 -9.89 31.31
N LEU A 523 -7.52 -8.57 31.62
CA LEU A 523 -6.39 -7.68 31.37
C LEU A 523 -5.02 -8.22 31.86
N PRO A 524 -4.88 -8.83 33.06
CA PRO A 524 -3.58 -9.34 33.49
C PRO A 524 -3.03 -10.45 32.59
N ILE A 525 -3.88 -11.36 32.11
CA ILE A 525 -3.49 -12.46 31.22
C ILE A 525 -3.11 -11.91 29.86
N LEU A 526 -3.97 -11.08 29.29
CA LEU A 526 -3.71 -10.44 28.00
C LEU A 526 -2.41 -9.62 28.01
N PHE A 527 -2.20 -8.80 29.06
CA PHE A 527 -1.01 -7.97 29.15
C PHE A 527 0.27 -8.80 29.34
N LYS A 528 0.19 -9.92 30.07
CA LYS A 528 1.30 -10.86 30.22
C LYS A 528 1.68 -11.47 28.87
N ALA A 529 0.72 -12.07 28.16
CA ALA A 529 0.95 -12.68 26.84
C ALA A 529 1.57 -11.66 25.87
N LEU A 530 0.99 -10.45 25.79
CA LEU A 530 1.52 -9.39 24.94
C LEU A 530 2.95 -8.99 25.32
N ARG A 531 3.28 -8.82 26.60
CA ARG A 531 4.63 -8.42 27.04
C ARG A 531 5.69 -9.51 26.84
N GLU A 532 5.29 -10.77 26.86
CA GLU A 532 6.16 -11.91 26.63
C GLU A 532 6.45 -12.07 25.14
N GLU A 533 5.40 -12.08 24.31
CA GLU A 533 5.53 -12.35 22.87
C GLU A 533 6.20 -11.21 22.08
N VAL A 534 5.97 -9.94 22.43
CA VAL A 534 6.68 -8.81 21.76
C VAL A 534 8.20 -8.80 21.99
N LYS A 535 8.73 -9.67 22.85
CA LYS A 535 10.17 -9.81 23.09
C LYS A 535 10.79 -11.00 22.36
N VAL A 536 9.97 -11.86 21.77
CA VAL A 536 10.41 -13.05 21.06
C VAL A 536 10.87 -12.63 19.68
N ASP A 537 12.04 -13.12 19.25
CA ASP A 537 12.55 -12.87 17.91
C ASP A 537 12.02 -13.92 16.92
N ASP A 538 10.69 -14.01 16.82
CA ASP A 538 9.96 -14.96 15.98
C ASP A 538 8.53 -14.45 15.75
N THR A 539 7.78 -15.13 14.87
CA THR A 539 6.35 -14.86 14.67
C THR A 539 5.52 -15.42 15.82
N SER A 540 4.54 -14.65 16.29
CA SER A 540 3.60 -15.07 17.34
C SER A 540 2.19 -14.55 17.06
N VAL A 541 1.16 -15.28 17.52
CA VAL A 541 -0.23 -14.88 17.35
C VAL A 541 -0.96 -14.94 18.68
N ILE A 542 -1.58 -13.83 19.07
CA ILE A 542 -2.51 -13.76 20.20
C ILE A 542 -3.91 -13.56 19.63
N ILE A 543 -4.80 -14.50 19.92
CA ILE A 543 -6.17 -14.56 19.41
C ILE A 543 -7.12 -14.19 20.56
N THR A 544 -7.95 -13.15 20.37
CA THR A 544 -9.01 -12.84 21.34
C THR A 544 -10.28 -13.62 21.04
N ASN A 545 -11.01 -14.09 22.05
CA ASN A 545 -12.11 -15.05 21.83
C ASN A 545 -13.53 -14.56 22.22
N GLN A 546 -13.74 -13.25 22.35
CA GLN A 546 -15.01 -12.68 22.82
C GLN A 546 -15.81 -12.06 21.68
N PRO A 547 -17.11 -12.40 21.57
CA PRO A 547 -17.93 -11.92 20.46
C PRO A 547 -18.22 -10.43 20.57
N CYS A 548 -18.56 -9.83 19.43
CA CYS A 548 -19.02 -8.46 19.34
C CYS A 548 -20.24 -8.26 20.24
N VAL A 549 -20.28 -7.17 21.00
CA VAL A 549 -21.39 -6.87 21.93
C VAL A 549 -22.72 -6.60 21.23
N LEU A 550 -22.72 -6.47 19.89
CA LEU A 550 -23.90 -6.19 19.08
C LEU A 550 -24.51 -7.45 18.43
N VAL A 551 -23.90 -8.63 18.60
CA VAL A 551 -24.48 -9.88 18.10
C VAL A 551 -25.50 -10.45 19.09
N ASP A 552 -26.50 -11.15 18.57
CA ASP A 552 -27.61 -11.75 19.32
C ASP A 552 -27.17 -12.78 20.37
N PHE A 553 -26.06 -13.48 20.12
CA PHE A 553 -25.51 -14.48 21.04
C PHE A 553 -24.50 -13.90 22.06
N TYR A 554 -24.34 -12.57 22.14
CA TYR A 554 -23.55 -11.96 23.21
C TYR A 554 -24.27 -12.04 24.56
N ALA A 555 -23.66 -12.74 25.52
CA ALA A 555 -24.20 -12.88 26.86
C ALA A 555 -23.69 -11.76 27.78
N ALA A 556 -24.52 -10.74 27.97
CA ALA A 556 -24.19 -9.63 28.86
C ALA A 556 -24.23 -10.02 30.35
N LYS A 557 -23.31 -9.44 31.13
CA LYS A 557 -23.17 -9.67 32.58
C LYS A 557 -23.83 -8.54 33.41
N PRO A 558 -23.98 -8.71 34.73
CA PRO A 558 -24.45 -7.65 35.61
C PRO A 558 -23.64 -6.35 35.43
N PRO A 559 -24.30 -5.19 35.30
CA PRO A 559 -23.62 -3.92 35.10
C PRO A 559 -22.88 -3.48 36.37
N PHE A 560 -22.00 -2.49 36.19
CA PHE A 560 -21.26 -1.85 37.28
C PHE A 560 -21.79 -0.43 37.56
N ARG A 561 -21.54 0.04 38.77
CA ARG A 561 -21.71 1.44 39.22
C ARG A 561 -20.45 1.91 39.94
N VAL A 562 -20.33 3.22 40.13
CA VAL A 562 -19.26 3.83 40.94
C VAL A 562 -19.84 4.18 42.32
N GLU A 563 -19.09 3.89 43.37
CA GLU A 563 -19.35 4.38 44.72
C GLU A 563 -18.60 5.70 44.92
N ASP A 564 -19.37 6.79 44.97
CA ASP A 564 -18.83 8.16 44.93
C ASP A 564 -17.88 8.47 46.10
N ASP A 565 -18.14 7.89 47.28
CA ASP A 565 -17.35 8.03 48.49
C ASP A 565 -15.98 7.36 48.42
N LYS A 566 -15.83 6.31 47.60
CA LYS A 566 -14.55 5.60 47.37
C LYS A 566 -13.77 6.14 46.18
N CYS A 567 -14.41 6.89 45.29
CA CYS A 567 -13.79 7.37 44.07
C CYS A 567 -12.75 8.46 44.37
N THR A 568 -11.47 8.18 44.08
CA THR A 568 -10.35 9.12 44.32
C THR A 568 -10.06 10.05 43.15
N GLY A 569 -10.85 9.99 42.07
CA GLY A 569 -10.63 10.78 40.85
C GLY A 569 -9.33 10.43 40.10
N CYS A 570 -8.77 9.23 40.31
CA CYS A 570 -7.46 8.83 39.78
C CYS A 570 -7.36 8.66 38.26
N LYS A 571 -8.51 8.58 37.57
CA LYS A 571 -8.66 8.47 36.10
C LYS A 571 -8.29 7.14 35.44
N ASN A 572 -7.72 6.16 36.15
CA ASN A 572 -7.29 4.89 35.54
C ASN A 572 -8.40 4.17 34.74
N CYS A 573 -9.66 4.26 35.20
CA CYS A 573 -10.80 3.67 34.51
C CYS A 573 -11.15 4.38 33.19
N LEU A 574 -10.76 5.65 33.01
CA LEU A 574 -10.94 6.39 31.76
C LEU A 574 -9.96 5.93 30.67
N ASP A 575 -8.78 5.45 31.06
CA ASP A 575 -7.79 4.89 30.12
C ASP A 575 -8.32 3.64 29.39
N VAL A 576 -9.33 2.96 29.96
CA VAL A 576 -10.02 1.85 29.29
C VAL A 576 -10.80 2.33 28.06
N GLY A 577 -11.21 3.60 28.03
CA GLY A 577 -11.91 4.20 26.88
C GLY A 577 -13.36 3.75 26.71
N CYS A 578 -14.00 3.19 27.74
CA CYS A 578 -15.39 2.73 27.67
C CYS A 578 -16.38 3.91 27.63
N PRO A 579 -17.26 4.02 26.62
CA PRO A 579 -18.24 5.12 26.54
C PRO A 579 -19.26 5.17 27.68
N ALA A 580 -19.44 4.09 28.44
CA ALA A 580 -20.33 4.08 29.59
C ALA A 580 -19.76 4.81 30.82
N ILE A 581 -18.48 5.22 30.78
CA ILE A 581 -17.82 5.93 31.87
C ILE A 581 -17.83 7.43 31.56
N TYR A 582 -18.57 8.20 32.36
CA TYR A 582 -18.72 9.65 32.20
C TYR A 582 -17.96 10.37 33.29
N VAL A 583 -17.23 11.42 32.92
CA VAL A 583 -16.65 12.34 33.90
C VAL A 583 -17.74 13.25 34.44
N THR A 584 -18.00 13.19 35.74
CA THR A 584 -19.01 14.01 36.43
C THR A 584 -18.42 15.29 36.99
N ARG A 585 -17.15 15.24 37.42
CA ARG A 585 -16.45 16.37 38.05
C ARG A 585 -14.95 16.29 37.76
N ARG A 586 -14.32 17.44 37.51
CA ARG A 586 -12.86 17.60 37.42
C ARG A 586 -12.37 18.53 38.53
N GLU A 587 -11.24 18.21 39.13
CA GLU A 587 -10.59 19.02 40.16
C GLU A 587 -9.08 19.06 39.89
N THR A 588 -8.40 20.15 40.20
CA THR A 588 -6.93 20.23 40.10
C THR A 588 -6.35 20.33 41.50
N VAL A 589 -5.46 19.40 41.84
CA VAL A 589 -4.74 19.40 43.11
C VAL A 589 -3.26 19.66 42.88
N VAL A 590 -2.66 20.54 43.67
CA VAL A 590 -1.21 20.77 43.66
C VAL A 590 -0.57 19.75 44.60
N LYS A 591 0.29 18.88 44.05
CA LYS A 591 1.04 17.92 44.85
C LYS A 591 2.09 18.64 45.71
N PRO A 592 2.59 18.01 46.80
CA PRO A 592 3.67 18.57 47.63
C PRO A 592 4.94 18.96 46.85
N ASN A 593 5.16 18.39 45.66
CA ASN A 593 6.27 18.72 44.77
C ASN A 593 5.97 19.86 43.78
N GLY A 594 4.90 20.63 44.00
CA GLY A 594 4.48 21.74 43.16
C GLY A 594 3.82 21.35 41.82
N LYS A 595 3.74 20.06 41.49
CA LYS A 595 3.08 19.61 40.25
C LYS A 595 1.57 19.60 40.40
N GLU A 596 0.88 20.28 39.49
CA GLU A 596 -0.55 20.16 39.32
C GLU A 596 -0.93 18.76 38.84
N LYS A 597 -1.97 18.18 39.44
CA LYS A 597 -2.60 16.94 39.02
C LYS A 597 -4.09 17.18 38.90
N GLU A 598 -4.60 17.04 37.68
CA GLU A 598 -6.05 17.00 37.47
C GLU A 598 -6.60 15.62 37.90
N LEU A 599 -7.65 15.63 38.70
CA LEU A 599 -8.49 14.51 39.10
C LEU A 599 -9.76 14.54 38.25
N ALA A 600 -10.29 13.37 37.88
CA ALA A 600 -11.61 13.27 37.26
C ALA A 600 -12.42 12.17 37.96
N PHE A 601 -13.51 12.59 38.58
CA PHE A 601 -14.49 11.72 39.19
C PHE A 601 -15.46 11.26 38.12
N VAL A 602 -15.86 9.99 38.21
CA VAL A 602 -16.60 9.32 37.14
C VAL A 602 -17.87 8.67 37.65
N ARG A 603 -18.83 8.47 36.75
CA ARG A 603 -20.00 7.62 36.92
C ARG A 603 -20.05 6.61 35.78
N ILE A 604 -20.60 5.42 36.05
CA ILE A 604 -20.92 4.44 35.01
C ILE A 604 -22.42 4.51 34.72
N GLU A 605 -22.80 4.62 33.45
CA GLU A 605 -24.18 4.45 33.01
C GLU A 605 -24.54 2.97 33.00
N SER A 606 -25.13 2.52 34.11
CA SER A 606 -25.44 1.10 34.34
C SER A 606 -26.44 0.54 33.31
N SER A 607 -27.32 1.37 32.73
CA SER A 607 -28.25 0.93 31.69
C SER A 607 -27.56 0.54 30.38
N ALA A 608 -26.44 1.18 30.06
CA ALA A 608 -25.62 0.87 28.88
C ALA A 608 -24.56 -0.21 29.16
N CYS A 609 -24.14 -0.37 30.42
CA CYS A 609 -23.06 -1.26 30.81
C CYS A 609 -23.42 -2.75 30.61
N THR A 610 -22.49 -3.52 30.03
CA THR A 610 -22.68 -4.97 29.81
C THR A 610 -21.81 -5.85 30.72
N GLY A 611 -21.18 -5.28 31.75
CA GLY A 611 -20.54 -6.06 32.80
C GLY A 611 -19.24 -6.75 32.41
N CYS A 612 -18.48 -6.21 31.44
CA CYS A 612 -17.26 -6.85 30.92
C CYS A 612 -16.07 -6.91 31.89
N ASN A 613 -16.17 -6.32 33.09
CA ASN A 613 -15.14 -6.36 34.13
C ASN A 613 -13.78 -5.70 33.80
N LEU A 614 -13.69 -4.94 32.70
CA LEU A 614 -12.48 -4.18 32.36
C LEU A 614 -12.19 -3.04 33.35
N CYS A 615 -13.14 -2.13 33.55
CA CYS A 615 -12.90 -0.95 34.39
C CYS A 615 -12.67 -1.24 35.88
N PRO A 616 -13.33 -2.22 36.55
CA PRO A 616 -13.00 -2.60 37.92
C PRO A 616 -11.53 -3.03 38.07
N SER A 617 -10.99 -3.79 37.11
CA SER A 617 -9.60 -4.28 37.17
C SER A 617 -8.54 -3.16 37.11
N THR A 618 -8.94 -1.94 36.77
CA THR A 618 -8.08 -0.74 36.76
C THR A 618 -8.32 0.19 37.96
N CYS A 619 -9.34 -0.09 38.76
CA CYS A 619 -9.78 0.75 39.88
C CYS A 619 -9.03 0.38 41.16
N GLY A 620 -7.87 1.00 41.39
CA GLY A 620 -7.10 0.80 42.62
C GLY A 620 -7.83 1.02 43.96
N PRO A 621 -8.80 1.95 44.09
CA PRO A 621 -9.56 2.12 45.34
C PRO A 621 -10.80 1.22 45.46
N ASP A 622 -11.02 0.30 44.52
CA ASP A 622 -12.19 -0.61 44.49
C ASP A 622 -13.54 0.13 44.54
N ALA A 623 -13.60 1.32 43.92
CA ALA A 623 -14.80 2.15 43.86
C ALA A 623 -15.81 1.71 42.80
N ILE A 624 -15.47 0.75 41.93
CA ILE A 624 -16.36 0.25 40.88
C ILE A 624 -16.92 -1.11 41.32
N VAL A 625 -18.22 -1.18 41.60
CA VAL A 625 -18.90 -2.33 42.18
C VAL A 625 -20.07 -2.81 41.31
N PRO A 626 -20.45 -4.10 41.35
CA PRO A 626 -21.65 -4.59 40.67
C PRO A 626 -22.92 -3.86 41.12
N VAL A 627 -23.89 -3.73 40.23
CA VAL A 627 -25.25 -3.28 40.60
C VAL A 627 -26.01 -4.47 41.18
N GLU A 628 -26.41 -4.37 42.45
CA GLU A 628 -27.24 -5.36 43.12
C GLU A 628 -28.65 -5.41 42.50
N ASN A 629 -29.22 -6.62 42.39
CA ASN A 629 -30.60 -6.85 41.92
C ASN A 629 -30.95 -6.29 40.52
N PHE A 630 -29.97 -6.16 39.62
CA PHE A 630 -30.22 -5.69 38.26
C PHE A 630 -30.99 -6.72 37.43
N ILE A 631 -32.20 -6.35 36.99
CA ILE A 631 -32.99 -7.12 36.03
C ILE A 631 -32.80 -6.47 34.65
N ARG A 632 -32.25 -7.24 33.71
CA ARG A 632 -32.06 -6.81 32.31
C ARG A 632 -33.34 -7.12 31.55
N HIS A 633 -34.03 -6.10 31.05
CA HIS A 633 -35.25 -6.24 30.24
C HIS A 633 -34.92 -6.58 28.79
#